data_AF-A0A916H472-F1
#
_entry.id   AF-A0A916H472-F1
#
_cell.length_a   1.000
_cell.length_b   1.000
_cell.length_c   1.000
_cell.angle_alpha   90.00
_cell.angle_beta   90.00
_cell.angle_gamma   90.00
#
_symmetry.space_group_name_H-M   'P 1'
#
loop_
_entity.id
_entity.type
_entity.pdbx_description
1 polymer ?
#
loop_
_entity_poly.entity_id
_entity_poly.type
_entity_poly.pdbx_seq_one_letter_code
_entity_poly.pdbx_strand_id
1 'polypeptide(L)'
;MSLGLVGRKVGMTRIFAEDGSTVPVTVLDVSNNRVTQIKTPETDGYAAVQVTFGKRRASRVNKAAAGHLAKAGVEAGNVLKEFRVAQDQLSNLKAGDVVSVTIFQPGQMVDVTGTSQ
;
A
#
# COMPACT_ATOMS: atom_id res chain seq x y z
N MET A 1 10.29 9.24 6.20
CA MET A 1 8.98 8.54 6.23
C MET A 1 9.22 7.12 5.75
N SER A 2 8.57 6.15 6.40
CA SER A 2 8.68 4.72 6.08
C SER A 2 7.66 4.33 5.00
N LEU A 3 7.89 3.19 4.35
CA LEU A 3 6.93 2.63 3.39
C LEU A 3 5.59 2.32 4.09
N GLY A 4 4.49 2.81 3.53
CA GLY A 4 3.14 2.51 4.00
C GLY A 4 2.42 1.49 3.11
N LEU A 5 1.24 1.05 3.56
CA LEU A 5 0.33 0.21 2.78
C LEU A 5 -0.96 0.95 2.48
N VAL A 6 -1.58 0.62 1.36
CA VAL A 6 -2.95 1.03 1.06
C VAL A 6 -3.88 -0.11 1.44
N GLY A 7 -4.97 0.20 2.13
CA GLY A 7 -5.96 -0.79 2.52
C GLY A 7 -7.38 -0.26 2.45
N ARG A 8 -8.32 -1.19 2.62
CA ARG A 8 -9.75 -0.91 2.73
C ARG A 8 -10.20 -1.18 4.16
N LYS A 9 -10.95 -0.23 4.74
CA LYS A 9 -11.68 -0.48 5.99
C LYS A 9 -12.76 -1.52 5.75
N VAL A 10 -12.66 -2.66 6.43
CA VAL A 10 -13.63 -3.77 6.36
C VAL A 10 -14.75 -3.53 7.35
N GLY A 11 -14.40 -3.14 8.58
CA GLY A 11 -15.38 -2.93 9.64
C GLY A 11 -14.71 -2.74 11.00
N MET A 12 -15.52 -2.85 12.05
CA MET A 12 -15.07 -2.75 13.44
C MET A 12 -15.57 -3.98 14.19
N THR A 13 -14.74 -4.47 15.10
CA THR A 13 -15.08 -5.58 16.01
C THR A 13 -14.41 -5.33 17.36
N ARG A 14 -14.57 -6.26 18.29
CA ARG A 14 -13.88 -6.26 19.58
C ARG A 14 -13.10 -7.54 19.74
N ILE A 15 -11.96 -7.44 20.40
CA ILE A 15 -11.16 -8.59 20.86
C ILE A 15 -11.09 -8.57 22.38
N PHE A 16 -10.97 -9.75 22.98
CA PHE A 16 -10.75 -9.90 24.41
C PHE A 16 -9.25 -10.07 24.63
N ALA A 17 -8.68 -9.22 25.49
CA ALA A 17 -7.31 -9.38 25.94
C ALA A 17 -7.23 -10.46 27.02
N GLU A 18 -6.01 -10.93 27.32
CA GLU A 18 -5.78 -12.00 28.30
C GLU A 18 -6.22 -11.64 29.72
N ASP A 19 -6.28 -10.34 30.04
CA ASP A 19 -6.77 -9.79 31.31
C ASP A 19 -8.31 -9.71 31.39
N GLY A 20 -9.02 -10.17 30.36
CA GLY A 20 -10.48 -10.12 30.27
C GLY A 20 -11.04 -8.77 29.82
N SER A 21 -10.19 -7.77 29.56
CA SER A 21 -10.61 -6.48 29.02
C SER A 21 -11.04 -6.59 27.56
N THR A 22 -11.90 -5.68 27.12
CA THR A 22 -12.40 -5.61 25.74
C THR A 22 -11.73 -4.46 25.00
N VAL A 23 -11.05 -4.76 23.88
CA VAL A 23 -10.40 -3.77 23.03
C VAL A 23 -11.17 -3.61 21.72
N PRO A 24 -11.71 -2.42 21.40
CA PRO A 24 -12.31 -2.16 20.10
C PRO A 24 -11.22 -2.07 19.03
N VAL A 25 -11.42 -2.75 17.90
CA VAL A 25 -10.46 -2.82 16.80
C VAL A 25 -11.13 -2.52 15.46
N THR A 26 -10.39 -1.89 14.56
CA THR A 26 -10.80 -1.70 13.17
C THR A 26 -10.07 -2.72 12.30
N VAL A 27 -10.81 -3.48 11.50
CA VAL A 27 -10.25 -4.45 10.56
C VAL A 27 -9.97 -3.76 9.24
N LEU A 28 -8.71 -3.81 8.79
CA LEU A 28 -8.26 -3.29 7.50
C LEU A 28 -7.81 -4.44 6.60
N ASP A 29 -8.31 -4.48 5.38
CA ASP A 29 -7.82 -5.35 4.32
C ASP A 29 -6.72 -4.62 3.55
N VAL A 30 -5.48 -5.08 3.70
CA VAL A 30 -4.28 -4.56 3.02
C VAL A 30 -3.74 -5.57 1.99
N SER A 31 -4.60 -6.48 1.52
CA SER A 31 -4.18 -7.49 0.57
C SER A 31 -3.74 -6.90 -0.77
N ASN A 32 -2.77 -7.57 -1.39
CA ASN A 32 -2.43 -7.36 -2.80
C ASN A 32 -1.93 -5.92 -3.13
N ASN A 33 -1.09 -5.38 -2.23
CA ASN A 33 -0.32 -4.16 -2.48
C ASN A 33 0.87 -4.48 -3.38
N ARG A 34 0.98 -3.82 -4.52
CA ARG A 34 2.02 -4.08 -5.54
C ARG A 34 2.74 -2.80 -5.92
N VAL A 35 4.06 -2.84 -6.02
CA VAL A 35 4.87 -1.69 -6.45
C VAL A 35 4.71 -1.50 -7.95
N THR A 36 4.21 -0.34 -8.37
CA THR A 36 4.00 -0.01 -9.78
C THR A 36 5.14 0.82 -10.35
N GLN A 37 5.74 1.69 -9.55
CA GLN A 37 6.84 2.54 -9.98
C GLN A 37 7.70 2.93 -8.78
N ILE A 38 9.00 3.05 -9.02
CA ILE A 38 9.96 3.61 -8.09
C ILE A 38 10.39 4.96 -8.67
N LYS A 39 10.25 6.01 -7.87
CA LYS A 39 10.66 7.37 -8.20
C LYS A 39 11.96 7.66 -7.49
N THR A 40 12.96 8.08 -8.26
CA THR A 40 14.27 8.43 -7.72
C THR A 40 14.52 9.94 -7.87
N PRO A 41 15.37 10.54 -7.04
CA PRO A 41 15.67 11.97 -7.15
C PRO A 41 16.25 12.39 -8.52
N GLU A 42 16.95 11.50 -9.21
CA GLU A 42 17.55 11.79 -10.51
C GLU A 42 16.49 11.90 -11.63
N THR A 43 15.42 11.11 -11.55
CA THR A 43 14.36 11.07 -12.59
C THR A 43 13.17 11.95 -12.25
N ASP A 44 12.77 11.99 -10.98
CA ASP A 44 11.51 12.59 -10.52
C ASP A 44 11.72 13.76 -9.54
N GLY A 45 12.96 14.03 -9.11
CA GLY A 45 13.29 15.10 -8.17
C GLY A 45 13.00 14.77 -6.69
N TYR A 46 12.52 13.56 -6.38
CA TYR A 46 12.32 13.06 -5.02
C TYR A 46 12.28 11.52 -4.97
N ALA A 47 12.49 10.98 -3.76
CA ALA A 47 12.42 9.56 -3.49
C ALA A 47 10.99 9.13 -3.06
N ALA A 48 10.35 8.28 -3.85
CA ALA A 48 9.04 7.72 -3.51
C ALA A 48 8.77 6.36 -4.17
N VAL A 49 7.86 5.60 -3.56
CA VAL A 49 7.37 4.32 -4.09
C VAL A 49 5.89 4.48 -4.40
N GLN A 50 5.51 4.17 -5.64
CA GLN A 50 4.12 4.09 -6.05
C GLN A 50 3.62 2.66 -5.87
N VAL A 51 2.49 2.52 -5.20
CA VAL A 51 1.85 1.25 -4.86
C VAL A 51 0.42 1.25 -5.38
N THR A 52 -0.02 0.10 -5.89
CA THR A 52 -1.42 -0.15 -6.23
C THR A 52 -2.05 -1.18 -5.30
N PHE A 53 -3.33 -1.00 -5.01
CA PHE A 53 -4.12 -1.88 -4.13
C PHE A 53 -5.36 -2.42 -4.83
N GLY A 54 -5.70 -3.68 -4.50
CA GLY A 54 -6.88 -4.38 -4.97
C GLY A 54 -6.74 -4.92 -6.39
N LYS A 55 -7.88 -5.27 -7.02
CA LYS A 55 -7.94 -5.80 -8.38
C LYS A 55 -9.00 -5.08 -9.20
N ARG A 56 -8.64 -4.70 -10.42
CA ARG A 56 -9.52 -4.07 -11.41
C ARG A 56 -9.45 -4.85 -12.72
N ARG A 57 -10.62 -5.11 -13.32
CA ARG A 57 -10.70 -5.79 -14.63
C ARG A 57 -10.02 -4.95 -15.70
N ALA A 58 -9.22 -5.58 -16.57
CA ALA A 58 -8.49 -4.91 -17.64
C ALA A 58 -9.40 -4.06 -18.55
N SER A 59 -10.62 -4.51 -18.83
CA SER A 59 -11.60 -3.76 -19.63
C SER A 59 -12.07 -2.44 -19.00
N ARG A 60 -11.86 -2.26 -17.69
CA ARG A 60 -12.20 -1.04 -16.95
C ARG A 60 -11.00 -0.14 -16.69
N VAL A 61 -9.84 -0.44 -17.25
CA VAL A 61 -8.62 0.36 -17.12
C VAL A 61 -8.41 1.12 -18.43
N ASN A 62 -8.10 2.41 -18.33
CA ASN A 62 -7.80 3.19 -19.53
C ASN A 62 -6.45 2.74 -20.14
N LYS A 63 -6.26 3.00 -21.45
CA LYS A 63 -5.07 2.51 -22.17
C LYS A 63 -3.75 3.03 -21.58
N ALA A 64 -3.72 4.28 -21.13
CA ALA A 64 -2.52 4.89 -20.54
C ALA A 64 -2.10 4.20 -19.23
N ALA A 65 -3.03 4.00 -18.29
CA ALA A 65 -2.74 3.29 -17.03
C ALA A 65 -2.41 1.81 -17.28
N ALA A 66 -3.07 1.17 -18.25
CA ALA A 66 -2.76 -0.21 -18.62
C ALA A 66 -1.30 -0.35 -19.12
N GLY A 67 -0.82 0.56 -19.97
CA GLY A 67 0.57 0.57 -20.42
C GLY A 67 1.57 0.79 -19.28
N HIS A 68 1.25 1.72 -18.36
CA HIS A 68 2.07 1.98 -17.18
C HIS A 68 2.23 0.74 -16.29
N LEU A 69 1.10 0.08 -15.97
CA LEU A 69 1.08 -1.11 -15.12
C LEU A 69 1.72 -2.32 -15.82
N ALA A 70 1.54 -2.46 -17.14
CA ALA A 70 2.17 -3.52 -17.91
C ALA A 70 3.69 -3.41 -17.92
N LYS A 71 4.24 -2.18 -17.96
CA LYS A 71 5.70 -1.94 -17.85
C LYS A 71 6.28 -2.46 -16.53
N ALA A 72 5.49 -2.39 -15.45
CA ALA A 72 5.87 -2.90 -14.14
C ALA A 72 5.50 -4.38 -13.92
N GLY A 73 4.83 -5.03 -14.87
CA GLY A 73 4.42 -6.44 -14.76
C GLY A 73 3.35 -6.71 -13.71
N VAL A 74 2.57 -5.70 -13.32
CA VAL A 74 1.60 -5.79 -12.20
C VAL A 74 0.15 -5.77 -12.66
N GLU A 75 -0.71 -6.52 -11.99
CA GLU A 75 -2.16 -6.42 -12.20
C GLU A 75 -2.68 -5.02 -11.83
N ALA A 76 -3.68 -4.56 -12.59
CA ALA A 76 -4.33 -3.29 -12.28
C ALA A 76 -5.07 -3.33 -10.95
N GLY A 77 -4.79 -2.36 -10.09
CA GLY A 77 -5.55 -2.13 -8.86
C GLY A 77 -6.64 -1.08 -9.01
N ASN A 78 -7.38 -0.87 -7.93
CA ASN A 78 -8.43 0.14 -7.85
C ASN A 78 -7.88 1.53 -7.50
N VAL A 79 -6.76 1.56 -6.76
CA VAL A 79 -6.14 2.79 -6.27
C VAL A 79 -4.65 2.75 -6.59
N LEU A 80 -4.09 3.91 -6.90
CA LEU A 80 -2.66 4.17 -6.98
C LEU A 80 -2.31 5.22 -5.93
N LYS A 81 -1.32 4.96 -5.09
CA LYS A 81 -0.85 5.90 -4.07
C LYS A 81 0.66 5.92 -4.02
N GLU A 82 1.21 7.05 -3.62
CA GLU A 82 2.65 7.24 -3.49
C GLU A 82 3.02 7.44 -2.02
N PHE A 83 4.11 6.78 -1.63
CA PHE A 83 4.72 6.93 -0.31
C PHE A 83 6.12 7.49 -0.49
N ARG A 84 6.38 8.64 0.14
CA ARG A 84 7.73 9.20 0.19
C ARG A 84 8.58 8.36 1.13
N VAL A 85 9.75 7.93 0.65
CA VAL A 85 10.67 7.08 1.41
C VAL A 85 12.08 7.67 1.37
N ALA A 86 12.94 7.25 2.30
CA ALA A 86 14.36 7.57 2.23
C ALA A 86 15.01 6.87 1.02
N GLN A 87 16.08 7.45 0.46
CA GLN A 87 16.78 6.87 -0.70
C GLN A 87 17.29 5.45 -0.42
N ASP A 88 17.78 5.19 0.80
CA ASP A 88 18.30 3.88 1.20
C ASP A 88 17.23 2.77 1.20
N GLN A 89 15.95 3.14 1.24
CA GLN A 89 14.83 2.19 1.17
C GLN A 89 14.44 1.88 -0.27
N LEU A 90 14.80 2.73 -1.24
CA LEU A 90 14.48 2.51 -2.66
C LEU A 90 15.28 1.34 -3.24
N SER A 91 16.52 1.13 -2.82
CA SER A 91 17.40 0.07 -3.35
C SER A 91 16.89 -1.34 -3.04
N ASN A 92 16.06 -1.48 -2.02
CA ASN A 92 15.52 -2.77 -1.57
C ASN A 92 14.18 -3.13 -2.22
N LEU A 93 13.62 -2.25 -3.04
CA LEU A 93 12.32 -2.42 -3.68
C LEU A 93 12.49 -2.44 -5.20
N LYS A 94 11.66 -3.22 -5.88
CA LYS A 94 11.60 -3.26 -7.35
C LYS A 94 10.15 -3.09 -7.81
N ALA A 95 9.99 -2.52 -9.01
CA ALA A 95 8.68 -2.54 -9.67
C ALA A 95 8.26 -4.01 -9.91
N GLY A 96 7.02 -4.35 -9.57
CA GLY A 96 6.54 -5.73 -9.57
C GLY A 96 6.43 -6.35 -8.17
N ASP A 97 7.16 -5.83 -7.18
CA ASP A 97 7.19 -6.44 -5.85
C ASP A 97 5.84 -6.34 -5.14
N VAL A 98 5.50 -7.40 -4.39
CA VAL A 98 4.32 -7.44 -3.52
C VAL A 98 4.73 -7.02 -2.13
N VAL A 99 4.10 -5.97 -1.59
CA VAL A 99 4.34 -5.48 -0.23
C VAL A 99 3.32 -6.11 0.70
N SER A 100 3.81 -6.86 1.69
CA SER A 100 2.97 -7.57 2.66
C SER A 100 2.79 -6.78 3.96
N VAL A 101 1.80 -7.16 4.77
CA VAL A 101 1.56 -6.61 6.12
C VAL A 101 2.72 -6.85 7.08
N THR A 102 3.63 -7.77 6.74
CA THR A 102 4.82 -8.12 7.53
C THR A 102 5.81 -6.96 7.72
N ILE A 103 5.62 -5.83 7.02
CA ILE A 103 6.38 -4.61 7.27
C ILE A 103 6.04 -3.96 8.62
N PHE A 104 4.89 -4.32 9.22
CA PHE A 104 4.47 -3.83 10.53
C PHE A 104 4.72 -4.87 11.61
N GLN A 105 5.16 -4.41 12.77
CA GLN A 105 5.35 -5.25 13.96
C GLN A 105 4.14 -5.09 14.90
N PRO A 106 3.67 -6.17 15.57
CA PRO A 106 2.66 -6.04 16.61
C PRO A 106 3.08 -5.04 17.70
N GLY A 107 2.17 -4.15 18.09
CA GLY A 107 2.44 -3.09 19.08
C GLY A 107 3.08 -1.82 18.52
N GLN A 108 3.50 -1.81 17.24
CA GLN A 108 3.98 -0.61 16.57
C GLN A 108 2.84 0.41 16.40
N MET A 109 3.11 1.68 16.75
CA MET A 109 2.20 2.78 16.46
C MET A 109 2.21 3.09 14.96
N VAL A 110 1.02 3.30 14.39
CA VAL A 110 0.84 3.54 12.95
C VAL A 110 -0.04 4.77 12.71
N ASP A 111 0.33 5.55 11.70
CA ASP A 111 -0.48 6.67 11.21
C ASP A 111 -1.47 6.17 10.15
N VAL A 112 -2.74 6.57 10.27
CA VAL A 112 -3.79 6.19 9.33
C VAL A 112 -4.39 7.43 8.69
N THR A 113 -4.40 7.47 7.35
CA THR A 113 -5.06 8.54 6.58
C THR A 113 -6.21 7.95 5.77
N GLY A 114 -7.38 8.58 5.83
CA GLY A 114 -8.55 8.21 5.05
C GLY A 114 -9.42 9.42 4.76
N THR A 115 -10.29 9.30 3.76
CA THR A 115 -11.28 10.34 3.45
C THR A 115 -12.53 10.10 4.29
N SER A 116 -12.96 11.10 5.07
CA SER A 116 -14.27 11.09 5.72
C SER A 116 -15.37 11.26 4.68
N GLN A 117 -16.51 10.57 4.87
CA GLN A 117 -17.72 10.79 4.07
C GLN A 117 -18.65 11.78 4.78
#